data_AF-A0A4Y7KWP9-F1
#
_entry.id   AF-A0A4Y7KWP9-F1
#
_cell.length_a   1.000
_cell.length_b   1.000
_cell.length_c   1.000
_cell.angle_alpha   90.00
_cell.angle_beta   90.00
_cell.angle_gamma   90.00
#
_symmetry.space_group_name_H-M   'P 1'
#
loop_
_entity.id
_entity.type
_entity.pdbx_description
1 polymer ?
#
loop_
_entity_poly.entity_id
_entity_poly.type
_entity_poly.pdbx_seq_one_letter_code
_entity_poly.pdbx_strand_id
1 'polypeptide(L)'
;MASYCSELQYLANPVTTHVQSAEQHNQDVNSLGLISARKSAEAIEILKLMSSTYMVALCQTIDLRHLEENMREVVKHVVQQAVKKTLYSDEKDGSLLASRFFEKELLQVIEHQPVFSYLEDPTNTSYALLLQLREVLVAKALNTCPAKDGEKEISEEDKYLIFKRIPFFQNELKAILGDEVTKAR
;
A
#
# COMPACT_ATOMS: atom_id res chain seq x y z
N MET A 1 0.00 2.62 -23.41
CA MET A 1 -1.46 2.71 -23.15
C MET A 1 -2.07 3.98 -23.74
N ALA A 2 -1.62 5.18 -23.37
CA ALA A 2 -2.21 6.43 -23.88
C ALA A 2 -2.14 6.57 -25.41
N SER A 3 -0.96 6.39 -26.02
CA SER A 3 -0.79 6.42 -27.48
C SER A 3 -1.70 5.42 -28.20
N TYR A 4 -1.72 4.18 -27.73
CA TYR A 4 -2.57 3.11 -28.26
C TYR A 4 -4.05 3.48 -28.19
N CYS A 5 -4.50 4.04 -27.07
CA CYS A 5 -5.89 4.46 -26.90
C CYS A 5 -6.26 5.60 -27.86
N SER A 6 -5.40 6.61 -28.01
CA SER A 6 -5.64 7.73 -28.93
C SER A 6 -5.79 7.27 -30.38
N GLU A 7 -4.89 6.39 -30.84
CA GLU A 7 -4.96 5.86 -32.21
C GLU A 7 -6.15 4.91 -32.42
N LEU A 8 -6.45 4.06 -31.43
CA LEU A 8 -7.63 3.19 -31.46
C LEU A 8 -8.94 3.98 -31.55
N GLN A 9 -9.04 5.09 -30.81
CA GLN A 9 -10.20 5.99 -30.88
C GLN A 9 -10.32 6.69 -32.23
N TYR A 10 -9.19 7.05 -32.85
CA TYR A 10 -9.20 7.57 -34.23
C TYR A 10 -9.69 6.52 -35.25
N LEU A 11 -9.25 5.27 -35.12
CA LEU A 11 -9.66 4.16 -35.99
C LEU A 11 -11.12 3.75 -35.82
N ALA A 12 -11.78 4.15 -34.73
CA ALA A 12 -13.18 3.84 -34.46
C ALA A 12 -14.16 4.61 -35.36
N ASN A 13 -13.70 5.63 -36.09
CA ASN A 13 -14.55 6.39 -37.01
C ASN A 13 -15.09 5.50 -38.15
N PRO A 14 -16.37 5.65 -38.54
CA PRO A 14 -16.98 4.81 -39.56
C PRO A 14 -16.43 5.13 -40.96
N VAL A 15 -16.14 4.10 -41.74
CA VAL A 15 -15.72 4.25 -43.16
C VAL A 15 -16.93 4.48 -44.08
N THR A 16 -18.09 3.95 -43.72
CA THR A 16 -19.30 3.93 -44.57
C THR A 16 -19.93 5.30 -44.81
N THR A 17 -19.54 6.34 -44.07
CA THR A 17 -19.96 7.72 -44.32
C THR A 17 -19.23 8.37 -45.50
N HIS A 18 -18.23 7.70 -46.08
CA HIS A 18 -17.38 8.23 -47.16
C HIS A 18 -17.66 7.61 -48.53
N VAL A 19 -18.82 6.95 -48.72
CA VAL A 19 -19.23 6.37 -50.01
C VAL A 19 -19.16 7.41 -51.12
N GLN A 20 -18.50 7.07 -52.22
CA GLN A 20 -18.44 7.88 -53.43
C GLN A 20 -19.25 7.21 -54.53
N SER A 21 -19.89 8.02 -55.37
CA SER A 21 -20.47 7.53 -56.62
C SER A 21 -19.33 7.14 -57.57
N ALA A 22 -19.27 5.87 -57.93
CA ALA A 22 -18.19 5.28 -58.71
C ALA A 22 -18.70 4.71 -60.04
N GLU A 23 -17.76 4.34 -60.92
CA GLU A 23 -18.03 3.64 -62.19
C GLU A 23 -19.10 4.35 -63.05
N GLN A 24 -18.81 5.59 -63.47
CA GLN A 24 -19.72 6.41 -64.28
C GLN A 24 -21.12 6.58 -63.66
N HIS A 25 -21.19 6.71 -62.33
CA HIS A 25 -22.44 6.79 -61.56
C HIS A 25 -23.32 5.53 -61.56
N ASN A 26 -22.83 4.40 -62.07
CA ASN A 26 -23.52 3.12 -61.97
C ASN A 26 -23.40 2.49 -60.57
N GLN A 27 -22.39 2.91 -59.79
CA GLN A 27 -22.22 2.54 -58.38
C GLN A 27 -22.36 3.77 -57.48
N ASP A 28 -23.53 4.39 -57.50
CA ASP A 28 -23.88 5.53 -56.66
C ASP A 28 -23.98 5.17 -55.16
N VAL A 29 -24.21 3.90 -54.83
CA VAL A 29 -24.05 3.32 -53.50
C VAL A 29 -23.15 2.08 -53.53
N ASN A 30 -22.26 1.95 -52.54
CA ASN A 30 -21.40 0.78 -52.35
C ASN A 30 -21.04 0.61 -50.87
N SER A 31 -20.58 -0.59 -50.47
CA SER A 31 -20.47 -0.95 -49.05
C SER A 31 -19.15 -0.55 -48.38
N LEU A 32 -18.09 -0.28 -49.16
CA LEU A 32 -16.71 -0.11 -48.68
C LEU A 32 -16.24 -1.24 -47.73
N GLY A 33 -16.84 -2.43 -47.84
CA GLY A 33 -16.71 -3.50 -46.83
C GLY A 33 -15.27 -3.93 -46.55
N LEU A 34 -14.45 -4.13 -47.59
CA LEU A 34 -13.04 -4.50 -47.43
C LEU A 34 -12.20 -3.38 -46.77
N ILE A 35 -12.52 -2.11 -47.04
CA ILE A 35 -11.80 -0.97 -46.46
C ILE A 35 -12.10 -0.88 -44.96
N SER A 36 -13.39 -0.97 -44.61
CA SER A 36 -13.84 -1.01 -43.21
C SER A 36 -13.20 -2.20 -42.46
N ALA A 37 -13.22 -3.40 -43.05
CA ALA A 37 -12.61 -4.59 -42.45
C ALA A 37 -11.10 -4.42 -42.20
N ARG A 38 -10.35 -3.77 -43.10
CA ARG A 38 -8.92 -3.49 -42.90
C ARG A 38 -8.67 -2.53 -41.74
N LYS A 39 -9.51 -1.51 -41.56
CA LYS A 39 -9.42 -0.58 -40.41
C LYS A 39 -9.79 -1.24 -39.09
N SER A 40 -10.79 -2.11 -39.09
CA SER A 40 -11.10 -2.95 -37.94
C SER A 40 -9.95 -3.92 -37.60
N ALA A 41 -9.29 -4.51 -38.60
CA ALA A 41 -8.14 -5.38 -38.36
C ALA A 41 -6.96 -4.62 -37.73
N GLU A 42 -6.67 -3.40 -38.20
CA GLU A 42 -5.66 -2.51 -37.61
C GLU A 42 -5.99 -2.16 -36.15
N ALA A 43 -7.26 -1.83 -35.85
CA ALA A 43 -7.73 -1.60 -34.48
C ALA A 43 -7.55 -2.82 -33.57
N ILE A 44 -7.76 -4.04 -34.07
CA ILE A 44 -7.54 -5.28 -33.32
C ILE A 44 -6.05 -5.48 -32.98
N GLU A 45 -5.12 -5.13 -33.87
CA GLU A 45 -3.68 -5.19 -33.55
C GLU A 45 -3.30 -4.24 -32.41
N ILE A 46 -3.83 -3.01 -32.41
CA ILE A 46 -3.63 -2.07 -31.30
C ILE A 46 -4.25 -2.62 -30.00
N LEU A 47 -5.44 -3.21 -30.07
CA LEU A 47 -6.07 -3.83 -28.91
C LEU A 47 -5.23 -4.98 -28.33
N LYS A 48 -4.58 -5.79 -29.18
CA LYS A 48 -3.64 -6.82 -28.72
C LYS A 48 -2.46 -6.20 -27.97
N LEU A 49 -1.85 -5.13 -28.48
CA LEU A 49 -0.77 -4.42 -27.78
C LEU A 49 -1.21 -3.90 -26.39
N MET A 50 -2.41 -3.32 -26.32
CA MET A 50 -3.00 -2.86 -25.05
C MET A 50 -3.23 -4.02 -24.09
N SER A 51 -3.78 -5.13 -24.59
CA SER A 51 -4.10 -6.33 -23.80
C SER A 51 -2.84 -6.99 -23.26
N SER A 52 -1.81 -7.17 -24.09
CA SER A 52 -0.51 -7.71 -23.65
C SER A 52 0.14 -6.84 -22.58
N THR A 53 0.14 -5.52 -22.75
CA THR A 53 0.68 -4.58 -21.75
C THR A 53 -0.09 -4.69 -20.43
N TYR A 54 -1.42 -4.76 -20.51
CA TYR A 54 -2.27 -4.84 -19.32
C TYR A 54 -2.12 -6.18 -18.58
N MET A 55 -1.99 -7.30 -19.30
CA MET A 55 -1.74 -8.60 -18.70
C MET A 55 -0.43 -8.63 -17.89
N VAL A 56 0.66 -8.06 -18.42
CA VAL A 56 1.93 -7.96 -17.67
C VAL A 56 1.74 -7.10 -16.41
N ALA A 57 1.04 -5.98 -16.51
CA ALA A 57 0.75 -5.12 -15.36
C ALA A 57 -0.11 -5.82 -14.29
N LEU A 58 -1.07 -6.67 -14.70
CA LEU A 58 -1.86 -7.47 -13.78
C LEU A 58 -1.01 -8.53 -13.06
N CYS A 59 -0.14 -9.24 -13.77
CA CYS A 59 0.80 -10.18 -13.14
C CYS A 59 1.69 -9.46 -12.12
N GLN A 60 2.28 -8.32 -12.51
CA GLN A 60 3.08 -7.49 -11.60
C GLN A 60 2.27 -7.05 -10.37
N THR A 61 0.99 -6.72 -10.54
CA THR A 61 0.11 -6.32 -9.44
C THR A 61 -0.13 -7.47 -8.47
N ILE A 62 -0.32 -8.70 -8.98
CA ILE A 62 -0.49 -9.90 -8.15
C ILE A 62 0.77 -10.12 -7.30
N ASP A 63 1.95 -10.06 -7.91
CA ASP A 63 3.22 -10.24 -7.21
C ASP A 63 3.44 -9.15 -6.16
N LEU A 64 3.09 -7.90 -6.47
CA LEU A 64 3.15 -6.79 -5.50
C LEU A 64 2.16 -6.98 -4.35
N ARG A 65 0.95 -7.51 -4.58
CA ARG A 65 0.01 -7.81 -3.48
C ARG A 65 0.51 -8.93 -2.58
N HIS A 66 1.14 -9.96 -3.15
CA HIS A 66 1.79 -11.01 -2.38
C HIS A 66 2.93 -10.44 -1.51
N LEU A 67 3.79 -9.61 -2.10
CA LEU A 67 4.86 -8.93 -1.37
C LEU A 67 4.29 -8.03 -0.26
N GLU A 68 3.22 -7.28 -0.54
CA GLU A 68 2.57 -6.40 0.44
C GLU A 68 2.10 -7.17 1.67
N GLU A 69 1.44 -8.31 1.47
CA GLU A 69 0.94 -9.16 2.57
C GLU A 69 2.09 -9.73 3.40
N ASN A 70 3.10 -10.32 2.76
CA ASN A 70 4.28 -10.86 3.46
C ASN A 70 5.01 -9.78 4.27
N MET A 71 5.24 -8.62 3.65
CA MET A 71 5.92 -7.51 4.31
C MET A 71 5.11 -6.97 5.49
N ARG A 72 3.78 -6.88 5.37
CA ARG A 72 2.92 -6.45 6.48
C ARG A 72 3.07 -7.40 7.67
N GLU A 73 3.04 -8.70 7.44
CA GLU A 73 3.19 -9.71 8.51
C GLU A 73 4.58 -9.65 9.15
N VAL A 74 5.65 -9.47 8.36
CA VAL A 74 7.01 -9.29 8.89
C VAL A 74 7.10 -8.05 9.79
N VAL A 75 6.59 -6.90 9.32
CA VAL A 75 6.59 -5.67 10.13
C VAL A 75 5.76 -5.84 11.41
N LYS A 76 4.61 -6.52 11.32
CA LYS A 76 3.76 -6.85 12.47
C LYS A 76 4.54 -7.68 13.50
N HIS A 77 5.23 -8.74 13.06
CA HIS A 77 6.04 -9.58 13.92
C HIS A 77 7.20 -8.81 14.57
N VAL A 78 7.92 -7.99 13.81
CA VAL A 78 9.04 -7.17 14.31
C VAL A 78 8.55 -6.16 15.36
N VAL A 79 7.43 -5.49 15.11
CA VAL A 79 6.85 -4.55 16.09
C VAL A 79 6.42 -5.30 17.35
N GLN A 80 5.77 -6.46 17.25
CA GLN A 80 5.43 -7.28 18.42
C GLN A 80 6.67 -7.67 19.23
N GLN A 81 7.76 -8.06 18.56
CA GLN A 81 9.03 -8.38 19.21
C GLN A 81 9.63 -7.16 19.93
N ALA A 82 9.65 -5.99 19.28
CA ALA A 82 10.14 -4.75 19.87
C ALA A 82 9.27 -4.31 21.07
N VAL A 83 7.94 -4.42 20.96
CA VAL A 83 6.99 -4.14 22.05
C VAL A 83 7.22 -5.08 23.23
N LYS A 84 7.35 -6.39 23.01
CA LYS A 84 7.63 -7.36 24.09
C LYS A 84 8.96 -7.10 24.79
N LYS A 85 10.00 -6.71 24.04
CA LYS A 85 11.32 -6.43 24.61
C LYS A 85 11.35 -5.11 25.40
N THR A 86 10.60 -4.10 24.97
CA THR A 86 10.74 -2.73 25.50
C THR A 86 9.55 -2.24 26.33
N LEU A 87 8.35 -2.77 26.16
CA LEU A 87 7.12 -2.26 26.79
C LEU A 87 6.43 -3.26 27.74
N TYR A 88 6.93 -4.50 27.89
CA TYR A 88 6.31 -5.51 28.77
C TYR A 88 6.90 -5.53 30.17
N SER A 89 8.23 -5.51 30.28
CA SER A 89 8.92 -5.69 31.56
C SER A 89 9.84 -4.51 31.86
N ASP A 90 9.82 -4.04 33.11
CA ASP A 90 10.89 -3.18 33.59
C ASP A 90 12.16 -3.98 33.85
N GLU A 91 13.31 -3.53 33.34
CA GLU A 91 14.60 -4.24 33.48
C GLU A 91 15.06 -4.27 34.94
N LYS A 92 14.50 -3.40 35.79
CA LYS A 92 14.92 -3.22 37.18
C LYS A 92 14.03 -3.92 38.21
N ASP A 93 12.71 -3.99 37.99
CA ASP A 93 11.76 -4.52 38.99
C ASP A 93 10.98 -5.77 38.53
N GLY A 94 11.08 -6.19 37.25
CA GLY A 94 10.35 -7.36 36.74
C GLY A 94 8.81 -7.21 36.76
N SER A 95 8.30 -6.04 37.15
CA SER A 95 6.88 -5.69 37.14
C SER A 95 6.36 -5.54 35.71
N LEU A 96 5.10 -5.96 35.52
CA LEU A 96 4.39 -5.79 34.25
C LEU A 96 3.95 -4.33 34.09
N LEU A 97 4.38 -3.70 33.00
CA LEU A 97 4.03 -2.32 32.71
C LEU A 97 2.61 -2.19 32.15
N ALA A 98 1.94 -1.07 32.45
CA ALA A 98 0.65 -0.71 31.85
C ALA A 98 0.75 -0.59 30.31
N SER A 99 1.94 -0.38 29.77
CA SER A 99 2.21 -0.30 28.32
C SER A 99 1.97 -1.59 27.54
N ARG A 100 1.73 -2.72 28.22
CA ARG A 100 1.31 -3.98 27.57
C ARG A 100 0.03 -3.82 26.74
N PHE A 101 -0.86 -2.93 27.14
CA PHE A 101 -2.15 -2.73 26.46
C PHE A 101 -2.02 -1.94 25.16
N PHE A 102 -0.86 -1.32 24.89
CA PHE A 102 -0.62 -0.55 23.66
C PHE A 102 -0.33 -1.44 22.45
N GLU A 103 0.00 -2.72 22.64
CA GLU A 103 0.31 -3.65 21.55
C GLU A 103 -0.80 -3.65 20.48
N LYS A 104 -2.06 -3.81 20.89
CA LYS A 104 -3.20 -3.88 19.96
C LYS A 104 -3.30 -2.66 19.04
N GLU A 105 -3.05 -1.47 19.58
CA GLU A 105 -3.18 -0.24 18.82
C GLU A 105 -1.99 0.01 17.89
N LEU A 106 -0.78 -0.36 18.33
CA LEU A 106 0.39 -0.32 17.47
C LEU A 106 0.25 -1.28 16.29
N LEU A 107 -0.37 -2.45 16.49
CA LEU A 107 -0.69 -3.36 15.39
C LEU A 107 -1.77 -2.79 14.47
N GLN A 108 -2.76 -2.07 15.00
CA GLN A 108 -3.75 -1.38 14.17
C GLN A 108 -3.10 -0.32 13.28
N VAL A 109 -2.09 0.42 13.76
CA VAL A 109 -1.34 1.37 12.91
C VAL A 109 -0.75 0.67 11.68
N ILE A 110 -0.15 -0.51 11.87
CA ILE A 110 0.45 -1.28 10.77
C ILE A 110 -0.60 -1.77 9.78
N GLU A 111 -1.77 -2.20 10.27
CA GLU A 111 -2.86 -2.67 9.42
C GLU A 111 -3.46 -1.56 8.53
N HIS A 112 -3.48 -0.32 9.02
CA HIS A 112 -4.05 0.81 8.27
C HIS A 112 -3.01 1.55 7.40
N GLN A 113 -1.71 1.31 7.59
CA GLN A 113 -0.67 1.97 6.82
C GLN A 113 -0.35 1.21 5.53
N PRO A 114 -0.37 1.86 4.34
CA PRO A 114 0.08 1.24 3.10
C PRO A 114 1.55 0.86 3.17
N VAL A 115 1.87 -0.43 3.01
CA VAL A 115 3.23 -0.97 3.19
C VAL A 115 4.25 -0.26 2.28
N PHE A 116 3.91 -0.09 1.01
CA PHE A 116 4.80 0.54 0.03
C PHE A 116 5.11 2.03 0.31
N SER A 117 4.42 2.69 1.25
CA SER A 117 4.73 4.07 1.64
C SER A 117 5.99 4.20 2.49
N TYR A 118 6.43 3.11 3.14
CA TYR A 118 7.60 3.11 4.03
C TYR A 118 8.59 1.99 3.73
N LEU A 119 8.26 1.04 2.85
CA LEU A 119 9.04 -0.16 2.59
C LEU A 119 10.45 0.13 2.03
N GLU A 120 10.65 1.25 1.33
CA GLU A 120 11.97 1.64 0.79
C GLU A 120 13.00 1.87 1.89
N ASP A 121 12.61 2.55 2.97
CA ASP A 121 13.43 2.78 4.15
C ASP A 121 12.53 2.78 5.40
N PRO A 122 12.28 1.60 5.99
CA PRO A 122 11.37 1.49 7.12
C PRO A 122 11.93 2.13 8.41
N THR A 123 13.20 2.54 8.41
CA THR A 123 13.87 3.17 9.56
C THR A 123 13.81 4.70 9.53
N ASN A 124 13.33 5.28 8.43
CA ASN A 124 13.24 6.72 8.25
C ASN A 124 12.19 7.34 9.18
N THR A 125 12.62 8.30 10.01
CA THR A 125 11.74 9.01 10.96
C THR A 125 10.71 9.92 10.30
N SER A 126 10.89 10.23 9.02
CA SER A 126 9.98 11.08 8.23
C SER A 126 8.85 10.27 7.59
N TYR A 127 8.96 8.95 7.56
CA TYR A 127 7.94 8.07 7.00
C TYR A 127 6.81 7.82 8.00
N ALA A 128 5.61 7.64 7.45
CA ALA A 128 4.38 7.58 8.20
C ALA A 128 4.36 6.47 9.27
N LEU A 129 5.05 5.34 9.03
CA LEU A 129 5.11 4.24 10.00
C LEU A 129 5.67 4.69 11.36
N LEU A 130 6.89 5.22 11.38
CA LEU A 130 7.53 5.64 12.64
C LEU A 130 6.86 6.87 13.25
N LEU A 131 6.32 7.76 12.42
CA LEU A 131 5.55 8.93 12.87
C LEU A 131 4.27 8.49 13.61
N GLN A 132 3.47 7.61 13.01
CA GLN A 132 2.21 7.16 13.60
C GLN A 132 2.43 6.27 14.81
N LEU A 133 3.43 5.38 14.80
CA LEU A 133 3.79 4.60 15.99
C LEU A 133 4.19 5.51 17.16
N ARG A 134 4.97 6.57 16.89
CA ARG A 134 5.34 7.57 17.90
C ARG A 134 4.11 8.33 18.38
N GLU A 135 3.25 8.77 17.47
CA GLU A 135 2.05 9.53 17.79
C GLU A 135 1.11 8.72 18.70
N VAL A 136 0.88 7.44 18.40
CA VAL A 136 0.07 6.55 19.24
C VAL A 136 0.68 6.38 20.63
N LEU A 137 2.00 6.16 20.72
CA LEU A 137 2.68 6.05 22.02
C LEU A 137 2.59 7.34 22.84
N VAL A 138 2.80 8.50 22.22
CA VAL A 138 2.70 9.81 22.89
C VAL A 138 1.25 10.11 23.28
N ALA A 139 0.29 9.88 22.38
CA ALA A 139 -1.13 10.08 22.63
C ALA A 139 -1.60 9.22 23.79
N LYS A 140 -1.10 7.98 23.94
CA LYS A 140 -1.40 7.11 25.08
C LYS A 140 -0.68 7.47 26.37
N ALA A 141 0.52 8.03 26.28
CA ALA A 141 1.20 8.55 27.45
C ALA A 141 0.48 9.81 28.01
N LEU A 142 -0.18 10.59 27.14
CA LEU A 142 -0.92 11.80 27.49
C LEU A 142 -2.40 11.54 27.85
N ASN A 143 -3.09 10.73 27.05
CA ASN A 143 -4.49 10.38 27.25
C ASN A 143 -4.58 9.12 28.11
N THR A 144 -4.95 9.32 29.37
CA THR A 144 -5.72 8.31 30.11
C THR A 144 -6.85 7.84 29.19
N CYS A 145 -7.01 6.54 28.96
CA CYS A 145 -8.32 6.06 28.52
C CYS A 145 -9.35 6.61 29.53
N PRO A 146 -10.50 7.16 29.10
CA PRO A 146 -11.59 7.36 30.04
C PRO A 146 -11.93 5.97 30.60
N ALA A 147 -11.94 5.86 31.93
CA ALA A 147 -12.30 4.67 32.65
C ALA A 147 -13.60 4.09 32.08
N LYS A 148 -13.50 3.00 31.33
CA LYS A 148 -14.59 2.03 31.25
C LYS A 148 -14.34 1.08 32.42
N ASP A 149 -15.17 1.23 33.44
CA ASP A 149 -15.43 0.31 34.55
C ASP A 149 -14.25 -0.59 34.97
N GLY A 150 -13.43 -0.09 35.90
CA GLY A 150 -12.60 -0.94 36.76
C GLY A 150 -11.08 -0.94 36.53
N GLU A 151 -10.55 -0.19 35.56
CA GLU A 151 -9.09 -0.06 35.38
C GLU A 151 -8.51 1.06 36.25
N LYS A 152 -7.52 0.73 37.09
CA LYS A 152 -6.81 1.68 37.97
C LYS A 152 -6.18 2.79 37.14
N GLU A 153 -6.34 4.04 37.60
CA GLU A 153 -5.62 5.18 37.05
C GLU A 153 -4.12 4.90 37.01
N ILE A 154 -3.52 5.14 35.84
CA ILE A 154 -2.07 5.05 35.64
C ILE A 154 -1.41 6.14 36.50
N SER A 155 -0.50 5.77 37.40
CA SER A 155 0.22 6.71 38.27
C SER A 155 0.98 7.74 37.41
N GLU A 156 1.17 8.97 37.91
CA GLU A 156 2.04 9.97 37.23
C GLU A 156 3.47 9.43 37.00
N GLU A 157 3.93 8.52 37.87
CA GLU A 157 5.20 7.82 37.72
C GLU A 157 5.20 6.89 36.50
N ASP A 158 4.10 6.18 36.24
CA ASP A 158 3.95 5.29 35.10
C ASP A 158 3.90 6.06 33.77
N LYS A 159 3.27 7.26 33.74
CA LYS A 159 3.27 8.13 32.56
C LYS A 159 4.69 8.57 32.19
N TYR A 160 5.47 8.98 33.18
CA TYR A 160 6.86 9.37 32.99
C TYR A 160 7.73 8.19 32.51
N LEU A 161 7.50 6.99 33.07
CA LEU A 161 8.16 5.76 32.63
C LEU A 161 7.87 5.42 31.16
N ILE A 162 6.61 5.55 30.73
CA ILE A 162 6.22 5.34 29.31
C ILE A 162 6.95 6.31 28.39
N PHE A 163 6.94 7.62 28.72
CA PHE A 163 7.65 8.62 27.92
C PHE A 163 9.15 8.34 27.80
N LYS A 164 9.78 7.90 28.90
CA LYS A 164 11.20 7.54 28.91
C LYS A 164 11.51 6.31 28.04
N ARG A 165 10.54 5.41 27.82
CA ARG A 165 10.71 4.19 27.02
C ARG A 165 10.50 4.37 25.52
N ILE A 166 9.84 5.44 25.07
CA ILE A 166 9.62 5.70 23.63
C ILE A 166 10.93 5.70 22.81
N PRO A 167 12.01 6.39 23.21
CA PRO A 167 13.27 6.36 22.47
C PRO A 167 13.91 4.98 22.41
N PHE A 168 13.80 4.19 23.49
CA PHE A 168 14.32 2.82 23.53
C PHE A 168 13.57 1.91 22.56
N PHE A 169 12.24 1.99 22.53
CA PHE A 169 11.42 1.28 21.55
C PHE A 169 11.78 1.65 20.12
N GLN A 170 11.91 2.95 19.81
CA GLN A 170 12.26 3.40 18.47
C GLN A 170 13.64 2.93 18.02
N ASN A 171 14.63 2.95 18.92
CA ASN A 171 15.98 2.48 18.62
C ASN A 171 16.03 0.96 18.39
N GLU A 172 15.35 0.20 19.24
CA GLU A 172 15.24 -1.26 19.08
C GLU A 172 14.52 -1.63 17.78
N LEU A 173 13.41 -0.94 17.48
CA LEU A 173 12.64 -1.16 16.26
C LEU A 173 13.51 -0.88 15.02
N LYS A 174 14.23 0.25 15.00
CA LYS A 174 15.13 0.59 13.88
C LYS A 174 16.25 -0.43 13.70
N ALA A 175 16.77 -1.01 14.79
CA ALA A 175 17.86 -1.97 14.73
C ALA A 175 17.43 -3.30 14.08
N ILE A 176 16.18 -3.73 14.28
CA ILE A 176 15.67 -5.02 13.78
C ILE A 176 14.98 -4.86 12.42
N LEU A 177 14.22 -3.78 12.23
CA LEU A 177 13.27 -3.63 11.13
C LEU A 177 13.94 -3.61 9.76
N GLY A 178 15.10 -2.96 9.62
CA GLY A 178 15.83 -2.93 8.35
C GLY A 178 16.30 -4.33 7.92
N ASP A 179 16.85 -5.10 8.84
CA ASP A 179 17.40 -6.43 8.56
C ASP A 179 16.30 -7.45 8.25
N GLU A 180 15.19 -7.42 8.98
CA GLU A 180 14.09 -8.37 8.75
C GLU A 180 13.31 -8.06 7.45
N VAL A 181 13.11 -6.77 7.12
CA VAL A 181 12.47 -6.38 5.85
C VAL A 181 13.34 -6.76 4.65
N THR A 182 14.67 -6.65 4.77
CA THR A 182 15.58 -7.04 3.68
C THR A 182 15.67 -8.55 3.50
N LYS A 183 15.60 -9.35 4.58
CA LYS A 183 15.58 -10.82 4.51
C LYS A 183 14.31 -11.39 3.89
N ALA A 184 13.17 -10.73 4.14
CA ALA A 184 11.88 -11.22 3.68
C ALA A 184 11.50 -10.77 2.25
N ARG A 185 12.25 -9.81 1.68
CA ARG A 185 12.07 -9.30 0.32
C ARG A 185 12.69 -10.24 -0.70
#